data_AF-A0A416ER45-F1
#
_entry.id   AF-A0A416ER45-F1
#
_cell.length_a   1.000
_cell.length_b   1.000
_cell.length_c   1.000
_cell.angle_alpha   90.00
_cell.angle_beta   90.00
_cell.angle_gamma   90.00
#
_symmetry.space_group_name_H-M   'P 1'
#
loop_
_entity.id
_entity.type
_entity.pdbx_description
1 polymer ?
#
loop_
_entity_poly.entity_id
_entity_poly.type
_entity_poly.pdbx_seq_one_letter_code
_entity_poly.pdbx_strand_id
1 'polypeptide(L)'
;MTNNDFSDLGKQIESAVQNALNSDSVKNMKKYMSSAMQDTVQEIRDAISEGMGKKGGPDIPYRPNNAANTGGAAVHPQSSRAGGGQGAYRQPRRLPAVYTRKPAGRVASVLFLVFGFILMGSVLPLSLLGTVISWVSDGFASAVPYLTGFTLPAAAVSLGLIGGGFHIRGRLKRYRRYLTQLQGRSFCSVKELASSVGESPQFVVKDLRKMIRLGMFPQGHLDDEKTCLMLTSEVYGQYLRAKESAKYRELEEKAVRSDVVPEAEEETKKSEPAKELETAIQEGQEYIRQIRLANDRIPGPVVSEKLTRLEHIVTKIFDYVQKHPEKLADIRKFMSYYLPTTLKLVQAYCEFDQQSVAGENVAAAKKEIEDTLDTINTAFANLLDSLFEDAVMDVSTDISVLETMLKQEGLTGSDFNS
;
A
#
# COMPACT_ATOMS: atom_id res chain seq x y z
N MET A 1 -14.06 8.27 45.55
CA MET A 1 -13.64 8.28 44.12
C MET A 1 -14.90 8.24 43.30
N THR A 2 -15.10 9.26 42.49
CA THR A 2 -16.40 9.76 42.01
C THR A 2 -16.90 9.06 40.76
N ASN A 3 -18.21 8.85 40.70
CA ASN A 3 -19.00 8.26 39.60
C ASN A 3 -18.91 9.01 38.25
N ASN A 4 -18.04 10.03 38.14
CA ASN A 4 -17.84 10.87 36.95
C ASN A 4 -16.68 10.36 36.07
N ASP A 5 -15.70 9.62 36.61
CA ASP A 5 -14.54 9.16 35.83
C ASP A 5 -14.91 8.04 34.83
N PHE A 6 -15.91 7.22 35.16
CA PHE A 6 -16.40 6.16 34.26
C PHE A 6 -17.25 6.71 33.10
N SER A 7 -17.99 7.80 33.33
CA SER A 7 -18.78 8.45 32.27
C SER A 7 -17.89 9.14 31.23
N ASP A 8 -16.75 9.70 31.65
CA ASP A 8 -15.82 10.37 30.74
C ASP A 8 -14.97 9.37 29.94
N LEU A 9 -14.60 8.23 30.54
CA LEU A 9 -13.93 7.15 29.83
C LEU A 9 -14.83 6.54 28.73
N GLY A 10 -16.12 6.34 29.04
CA GLY A 10 -17.11 5.86 28.07
C GLY A 10 -17.28 6.81 26.88
N LYS A 11 -17.34 8.13 27.14
CA LYS A 11 -17.44 9.15 26.09
C LYS A 11 -16.15 9.30 25.26
N GLN A 12 -14.99 9.09 25.87
CA GLN A 12 -13.70 9.10 25.15
C GLN A 12 -13.54 7.88 24.25
N ILE A 13 -14.00 6.70 24.68
CA ILE A 13 -14.01 5.49 23.86
C ILE A 13 -15.05 5.62 22.73
N GLU A 14 -16.25 6.12 23.03
CA GLU A 14 -17.31 6.37 22.05
C GLU A 14 -16.87 7.36 20.96
N SER A 15 -16.20 8.46 21.33
CA SER A 15 -15.67 9.44 20.38
C SER A 15 -14.43 8.96 19.62
N ALA A 16 -13.57 8.13 20.23
CA ALA A 16 -12.46 7.49 19.53
C ALA A 16 -12.96 6.46 18.50
N VAL A 17 -14.00 5.69 18.84
CA VAL A 17 -14.66 4.73 17.97
C VAL A 17 -15.46 5.42 16.87
N GLN A 18 -16.22 6.48 17.19
CA GLN A 18 -16.92 7.32 16.19
C GLN A 18 -15.94 8.01 15.23
N ASN A 19 -14.76 8.46 15.69
CA ASN A 19 -13.75 9.05 14.82
C ASN A 19 -13.04 8.02 13.93
N ALA A 20 -12.89 6.77 14.40
CA ALA A 20 -12.35 5.68 13.59
C ALA A 20 -13.35 5.22 12.51
N LEU A 21 -14.65 5.15 12.84
CA LEU A 21 -15.72 4.69 11.96
C LEU A 21 -16.22 5.76 10.96
N ASN A 22 -16.12 7.04 11.32
CA ASN A 22 -16.34 8.16 10.38
C ASN A 22 -15.13 8.47 9.51
N SER A 23 -14.02 7.73 9.66
CA SER A 23 -12.90 7.89 8.74
C SER A 23 -13.36 7.44 7.34
N ASP A 24 -13.08 8.28 6.35
CA ASP A 24 -13.34 8.01 4.93
C ASP A 24 -12.76 6.66 4.44
N SER A 25 -11.97 5.96 5.26
CA SER A 25 -11.36 4.66 4.98
C SER A 25 -12.37 3.53 4.75
N VAL A 26 -13.45 3.43 5.55
CA VAL A 26 -14.44 2.33 5.44
C VAL A 26 -15.38 2.53 4.25
N LYS A 27 -15.87 3.76 4.04
CA LYS A 27 -16.67 4.10 2.85
C LYS A 27 -15.89 3.95 1.55
N ASN A 28 -14.58 4.21 1.57
CA ASN A 28 -13.71 3.98 0.42
C ASN A 28 -13.39 2.49 0.23
N MET A 29 -13.34 1.68 1.28
CA MET A 29 -13.09 0.23 1.21
C MET A 29 -14.15 -0.50 0.36
N LYS A 30 -15.44 -0.22 0.58
CA LYS A 30 -16.54 -0.75 -0.24
C LYS A 30 -16.39 -0.39 -1.72
N LYS A 31 -15.95 0.83 -2.02
CA LYS A 31 -15.77 1.33 -3.39
C LYS A 31 -14.57 0.70 -4.08
N TYR A 32 -13.46 0.49 -3.36
CA TYR A 32 -12.25 -0.13 -3.90
C TYR A 32 -12.33 -1.66 -3.97
N MET A 33 -13.00 -2.35 -3.03
CA MET A 33 -13.15 -3.81 -3.07
C MET A 33 -14.12 -4.27 -4.16
N SER A 34 -15.26 -3.61 -4.33
CA SER A 34 -16.23 -3.95 -5.38
C SER A 34 -15.65 -3.77 -6.79
N SER A 35 -14.90 -2.69 -7.01
CA SER A 35 -14.28 -2.42 -8.31
C SER A 35 -13.05 -3.30 -8.54
N ALA A 36 -12.15 -3.45 -7.55
CA ALA A 36 -11.02 -4.36 -7.70
C ALA A 36 -11.42 -5.82 -7.89
N MET A 37 -12.52 -6.29 -7.27
CA MET A 37 -13.03 -7.66 -7.46
C MET A 37 -13.69 -7.84 -8.83
N GLN A 38 -14.45 -6.86 -9.34
CA GLN A 38 -15.00 -6.93 -10.70
C GLN A 38 -13.88 -6.87 -11.75
N ASP A 39 -12.91 -5.98 -11.56
CA ASP A 39 -11.75 -5.86 -12.45
C ASP A 39 -10.91 -7.15 -12.41
N THR A 40 -10.79 -7.83 -11.26
CA THR A 40 -10.05 -9.11 -11.15
C THR A 40 -10.81 -10.29 -11.76
N VAL A 41 -12.13 -10.36 -11.65
CA VAL A 41 -12.94 -11.40 -12.33
C VAL A 41 -12.86 -11.23 -13.84
N GLN A 42 -12.83 -9.98 -14.31
CA GLN A 42 -12.64 -9.65 -15.72
C GLN A 42 -11.22 -9.98 -16.17
N GLU A 43 -10.20 -9.64 -15.39
CA GLU A 43 -8.77 -9.87 -15.71
C GLU A 43 -8.40 -11.36 -15.67
N ILE A 44 -9.02 -12.15 -14.78
CA ILE A 44 -8.89 -13.62 -14.78
C ILE A 44 -9.58 -14.22 -16.01
N ARG A 45 -10.79 -13.75 -16.35
CA ARG A 45 -11.49 -14.18 -17.58
C ARG A 45 -10.71 -13.82 -18.84
N ASP A 46 -10.11 -12.63 -18.87
CA ASP A 46 -9.36 -12.12 -20.02
C ASP A 46 -8.01 -12.84 -20.16
N ALA A 47 -7.28 -13.09 -19.07
CA ALA A 47 -6.03 -13.86 -19.07
C ALA A 47 -6.22 -15.33 -19.47
N ILE A 48 -7.37 -15.92 -19.16
CA ILE A 48 -7.74 -17.28 -19.59
C ILE A 48 -8.17 -17.29 -21.07
N SER A 49 -8.87 -16.24 -21.54
CA SER A 49 -9.26 -16.10 -22.96
C SER A 49 -8.06 -15.89 -23.90
N GLU A 50 -7.01 -15.18 -23.45
CA GLU A 50 -5.76 -15.04 -24.20
C GLU A 50 -4.92 -16.34 -24.21
N GLY A 51 -5.15 -17.24 -23.24
CA GLY A 51 -4.49 -18.55 -23.15
C GLY A 51 -5.00 -19.61 -24.13
N MET A 52 -6.15 -19.41 -24.78
CA MET A 52 -6.79 -20.42 -25.66
C MET A 52 -6.90 -20.04 -27.15
N GLY A 53 -6.22 -19.00 -27.62
CA GLY A 53 -6.37 -18.59 -29.02
C GLY A 53 -5.10 -18.08 -29.69
N LYS A 54 -4.33 -18.97 -30.34
CA LYS A 54 -3.79 -18.81 -31.72
C LYS A 54 -2.69 -19.83 -32.06
N LYS A 55 -3.02 -20.75 -32.97
CA LYS A 55 -2.10 -21.28 -33.98
C LYS A 55 -2.46 -20.66 -35.34
N GLY A 56 -1.49 -20.08 -36.04
CA GLY A 56 -1.58 -19.72 -37.47
C GLY A 56 -0.98 -18.36 -37.82
N GLY A 57 0.00 -18.34 -38.73
CA GLY A 57 0.89 -17.22 -39.06
C GLY A 57 0.27 -16.04 -39.84
N PRO A 58 1.10 -15.03 -40.20
CA PRO A 58 0.65 -13.71 -40.61
C PRO A 58 0.50 -13.58 -42.14
N ASP A 59 -0.50 -12.81 -42.60
CA ASP A 59 -0.47 -12.22 -43.95
C ASP A 59 -1.28 -10.91 -44.07
N ILE A 60 -0.82 -10.13 -45.06
CA ILE A 60 -0.92 -8.69 -45.37
C ILE A 60 -2.34 -8.21 -45.77
N PRO A 61 -2.67 -6.88 -45.63
CA PRO A 61 -4.06 -6.41 -45.58
C PRO A 61 -4.70 -6.23 -46.96
N TYR A 62 -5.96 -6.69 -47.08
CA TYR A 62 -6.82 -6.44 -48.23
C TYR A 62 -8.04 -5.60 -47.81
N ARG A 63 -8.21 -4.47 -48.48
CA ARG A 63 -9.34 -3.55 -48.38
C ARG A 63 -9.96 -3.43 -49.77
N PRO A 64 -11.28 -3.63 -49.95
CA PRO A 64 -11.96 -3.08 -51.11
C PRO A 64 -12.95 -1.98 -50.73
N ASN A 65 -12.95 -0.98 -51.60
CA ASN A 65 -13.77 0.22 -51.62
C ASN A 65 -15.26 -0.06 -51.78
N ASN A 66 -16.08 0.91 -51.36
CA ASN A 66 -17.18 1.37 -52.21
C ASN A 66 -17.39 2.89 -52.09
N ALA A 67 -17.74 3.43 -53.25
CA ALA A 67 -17.68 4.82 -53.66
C ALA A 67 -18.82 5.69 -53.11
N ALA A 68 -18.60 7.01 -53.00
CA ALA A 68 -19.09 7.96 -54.01
C ALA A 68 -18.85 9.43 -53.61
N ASN A 69 -18.34 10.16 -54.61
CA ASN A 69 -18.72 11.50 -55.02
C ASN A 69 -17.93 12.75 -54.54
N THR A 70 -17.30 13.37 -55.55
CA THR A 70 -17.14 14.83 -55.83
C THR A 70 -16.45 15.70 -54.78
N GLY A 71 -15.39 16.47 -55.06
CA GLY A 71 -14.73 16.88 -56.30
C GLY A 71 -13.92 18.16 -56.00
N GLY A 72 -12.88 18.46 -56.78
CA GLY A 72 -12.23 19.78 -56.79
C GLY A 72 -10.75 19.79 -56.41
N ALA A 73 -9.92 20.10 -57.40
CA ALA A 73 -8.46 20.11 -57.35
C ALA A 73 -7.86 21.48 -56.99
N ALA A 74 -6.57 21.42 -56.61
CA ALA A 74 -5.47 22.30 -57.00
C ALA A 74 -4.80 23.25 -55.96
N VAL A 75 -3.52 22.90 -55.66
CA VAL A 75 -2.27 23.69 -55.79
C VAL A 75 -1.98 24.90 -54.86
N HIS A 76 -0.80 24.82 -54.21
CA HIS A 76 0.04 25.80 -53.45
C HIS A 76 0.40 27.11 -54.22
N PRO A 77 1.14 28.16 -53.70
CA PRO A 77 1.76 28.40 -52.38
C PRO A 77 1.69 29.86 -51.76
N GLN A 78 2.01 29.95 -50.47
CA GLN A 78 2.83 30.96 -49.74
C GLN A 78 2.43 32.46 -49.55
N SER A 79 2.41 32.80 -48.24
CA SER A 79 2.66 34.08 -47.56
C SER A 79 1.55 35.12 -47.42
N SER A 80 1.10 35.35 -46.17
CA SER A 80 1.02 36.67 -45.51
C SER A 80 0.46 36.56 -44.07
N ARG A 81 1.37 36.71 -43.10
CA ARG A 81 1.25 37.38 -41.79
C ARG A 81 -0.16 37.73 -41.26
N ALA A 82 -0.52 37.15 -40.11
CA ALA A 82 -0.83 37.84 -38.83
C ALA A 82 -1.94 37.14 -38.00
N GLY A 83 -1.61 36.83 -36.74
CA GLY A 83 -2.56 36.89 -35.63
C GLY A 83 -3.14 35.56 -35.14
N GLY A 84 -2.83 35.21 -33.88
CA GLY A 84 -3.72 34.42 -33.04
C GLY A 84 -3.30 32.98 -32.78
N GLY A 85 -2.28 32.78 -31.95
CA GLY A 85 -2.01 31.49 -31.34
C GLY A 85 -3.11 31.10 -30.36
N GLN A 86 -3.61 29.87 -30.48
CA GLN A 86 -4.18 29.13 -29.35
C GLN A 86 -3.29 27.92 -29.12
N GLY A 87 -2.22 28.15 -28.36
CA GLY A 87 -1.50 27.10 -27.68
C GLY A 87 -2.47 26.44 -26.70
N ALA A 88 -2.62 25.13 -26.82
CA ALA A 88 -3.27 24.29 -25.82
C ALA A 88 -2.68 24.65 -24.45
N TYR A 89 -3.50 25.25 -23.59
CA TYR A 89 -3.18 25.49 -22.19
C TYR A 89 -2.95 24.14 -21.52
N ARG A 90 -1.70 23.69 -21.53
CA ARG A 90 -1.21 22.62 -20.66
C ARG A 90 -1.25 23.19 -19.25
N GLN A 91 -2.39 23.02 -18.57
CA GLN A 91 -2.51 23.43 -17.18
C GLN A 91 -1.38 22.75 -16.39
N PRO A 92 -0.55 23.50 -15.64
CA PRO A 92 0.40 22.88 -14.74
C PRO A 92 -0.40 22.11 -13.69
N ARG A 93 -0.27 20.79 -13.70
CA ARG A 93 -0.81 19.86 -12.70
C ARG A 93 -0.45 20.44 -11.34
N ARG A 94 -1.44 21.00 -10.62
CA ARG A 94 -1.24 21.58 -9.29
C ARG A 94 -0.84 20.42 -8.39
N LEU A 95 0.46 20.27 -8.15
CA LEU A 95 0.97 19.34 -7.14
C LEU A 95 0.30 19.72 -5.81
N PRO A 96 -0.33 18.77 -5.08
CA PRO A 96 -0.77 19.01 -3.71
C PRO A 96 0.43 19.53 -2.90
N ALA A 97 0.21 20.19 -1.76
CA ALA A 97 1.30 20.78 -0.97
C ALA A 97 2.23 19.69 -0.38
N VAL A 98 3.11 19.12 -1.21
CA VAL A 98 4.00 17.99 -0.94
C VAL A 98 5.08 18.36 0.11
N TYR A 99 5.28 19.66 0.35
CA TYR A 99 6.25 20.18 1.30
C TYR A 99 5.79 21.49 1.95
N THR A 100 6.26 21.75 3.17
CA THR A 100 5.84 22.89 3.98
C THR A 100 6.52 24.19 3.53
N ARG A 101 5.75 25.14 2.98
CA ARG A 101 6.25 26.48 2.57
C ARG A 101 6.83 27.29 3.74
N LYS A 102 6.37 27.00 4.96
CA LYS A 102 6.83 27.61 6.22
C LYS A 102 7.36 26.51 7.15
N PRO A 103 8.56 25.97 6.89
CA PRO A 103 9.08 24.86 7.68
C PRO A 103 9.38 25.28 9.12
N ALA A 104 9.24 24.32 10.05
CA ALA A 104 9.53 24.52 11.46
C ALA A 104 10.96 25.04 11.69
N GLY A 105 11.08 26.06 12.54
CA GLY A 105 12.36 26.68 12.88
C GLY A 105 12.73 27.93 12.08
N ARG A 106 11.96 28.34 11.05
CA ARG A 106 12.22 29.60 10.33
C ARG A 106 12.24 30.81 11.28
N VAL A 107 11.17 31.00 12.06
CA VAL A 107 11.06 32.10 13.02
C VAL A 107 11.99 31.89 14.21
N ALA A 108 12.01 30.68 14.78
CA ALA A 108 12.87 30.36 15.92
C ALA A 108 14.35 30.64 15.62
N SER A 109 14.85 30.31 14.43
CA SER A 109 16.24 30.57 14.06
C SER A 109 16.62 32.07 14.06
N VAL A 110 15.66 32.95 13.75
CA VAL A 110 15.85 34.40 13.78
C VAL A 110 15.82 34.89 15.23
N LEU A 111 14.83 34.44 16.02
CA LEU A 111 14.70 34.83 17.43
C LEU A 111 15.93 34.45 18.25
N PHE A 112 16.43 33.21 18.09
CA PHE A 112 17.63 32.73 18.80
C PHE A 112 18.86 33.60 18.50
N LEU A 113 19.05 34.01 17.24
CA LEU A 113 20.16 34.88 16.87
C LEU A 113 19.97 36.31 17.37
N VAL A 114 18.77 36.87 17.25
CA VAL A 114 18.48 38.23 17.73
C VAL A 114 18.70 38.33 19.24
N PHE A 115 18.10 37.43 20.02
CA PHE A 115 18.28 37.42 21.47
C PHE A 115 19.72 37.10 21.88
N GLY A 116 20.37 36.16 21.19
CA GLY A 116 21.78 35.85 21.41
C GLY A 116 22.68 37.07 21.19
N PHE A 117 22.56 37.76 20.06
CA PHE A 117 23.36 38.95 19.77
C PHE A 117 23.01 40.15 20.66
N ILE A 118 21.74 40.34 21.05
CA ILE A 118 21.35 41.37 22.02
C ILE A 118 22.00 41.09 23.38
N LEU A 119 21.92 39.85 23.87
CA LEU A 119 22.53 39.45 25.14
C LEU A 119 24.07 39.61 25.10
N MET A 120 24.68 39.23 23.98
CA MET A 120 26.13 39.40 23.75
C MET A 120 26.55 40.87 23.64
N GLY A 121 25.75 41.71 22.98
CA GLY A 121 26.12 43.09 22.65
C GLY A 121 25.72 44.12 23.71
N SER A 122 24.78 43.79 24.60
CA SER A 122 24.33 44.70 25.67
C SER A 122 24.66 44.16 27.05
N VAL A 123 24.17 42.97 27.42
CA VAL A 123 24.28 42.45 28.79
C VAL A 123 25.71 42.05 29.15
N LEU A 124 26.45 41.43 28.22
CA LEU A 124 27.84 41.05 28.51
C LEU A 124 28.78 42.23 28.72
N PRO A 125 28.79 43.30 27.90
CA PRO A 125 29.61 44.48 28.16
C PRO A 125 29.29 45.15 29.49
N LEU A 126 28.01 45.29 29.86
CA LEU A 126 27.62 45.86 31.16
C LEU A 126 28.08 44.99 32.33
N SER A 127 27.90 43.67 32.20
CA SER A 127 28.33 42.69 33.21
C SER A 127 29.86 42.68 33.38
N LEU A 128 30.60 42.72 32.26
CA LEU A 128 32.06 42.81 32.25
C LEU A 128 32.54 44.13 32.87
N LEU A 129 31.89 45.26 32.55
CA LEU A 129 32.21 46.54 33.15
C LEU A 129 32.03 46.49 34.68
N GLY A 130 30.94 45.89 35.18
CA GLY A 130 30.73 45.68 36.61
C GLY A 130 31.83 44.82 37.27
N THR A 131 32.30 43.76 36.59
CA THR A 131 33.44 42.96 37.09
C THR A 131 34.74 43.76 37.18
N VAL A 132 35.01 44.60 36.17
CA VAL A 132 36.22 45.44 36.14
C VAL A 132 36.17 46.52 37.22
N ILE A 133 35.01 47.16 37.41
CA ILE A 133 34.82 48.14 38.49
C ILE A 133 35.07 47.50 39.85
N SER A 134 34.47 46.33 40.11
CA SER A 134 34.65 45.60 41.37
C SER A 134 36.11 45.20 41.62
N TRP A 135 36.83 44.81 40.56
CA TRP A 135 38.24 44.46 40.65
C TRP A 135 39.12 45.66 41.00
N VAL A 136 38.85 46.82 40.38
CA VAL A 136 39.61 48.05 40.61
C VAL A 136 39.30 48.66 41.98
N SER A 137 38.06 48.57 42.48
CA SER A 137 37.67 49.14 43.77
C SER A 137 38.16 48.32 44.96
N ASP A 138 37.90 47.01 44.95
CA ASP A 138 37.99 46.15 46.15
C ASP A 138 38.95 44.96 45.96
N GLY A 139 39.67 44.91 44.83
CA GLY A 139 40.64 43.86 44.51
C GLY A 139 40.02 42.63 43.86
N PHE A 140 40.85 41.63 43.51
CA PHE A 140 40.42 40.51 42.67
C PHE A 140 39.34 39.62 43.32
N ALA A 141 39.38 39.45 44.64
CA ALA A 141 38.46 38.58 45.35
C ALA A 141 36.98 39.03 45.23
N SER A 142 36.72 40.34 45.19
CA SER A 142 35.37 40.89 45.04
C SER A 142 34.79 40.71 43.63
N ALA A 143 35.64 40.55 42.61
CA ALA A 143 35.22 40.39 41.22
C ALA A 143 34.81 38.94 40.87
N VAL A 144 35.32 37.95 41.61
CA VAL A 144 35.03 36.52 41.43
C VAL A 144 33.52 36.20 41.40
N PRO A 145 32.67 36.66 42.34
CA PRO A 145 31.23 36.36 42.32
C PRO A 145 30.49 36.98 41.13
N TYR A 146 30.86 38.18 40.68
CA TYR A 146 30.27 38.80 39.49
C TYR A 146 30.66 38.06 38.21
N LEU A 147 31.93 37.63 38.14
CA LEU A 147 32.45 36.88 37.01
C LEU A 147 31.72 35.52 36.91
N THR A 148 31.75 34.73 37.99
CA THR A 148 31.18 33.37 38.02
C THR A 148 29.65 33.34 38.09
N GLY A 149 29.03 34.28 38.78
CA GLY A 149 27.59 34.32 39.00
C GLY A 149 26.80 34.99 37.87
N PHE A 150 27.39 35.93 37.13
CA PHE A 150 26.65 36.70 36.14
C PHE A 150 27.29 36.69 34.74
N THR A 151 28.59 37.01 34.60
CA THR A 151 29.21 37.09 33.26
C THR A 151 29.28 35.72 32.55
N LEU A 152 29.82 34.69 33.21
CA LEU A 152 30.02 33.38 32.59
C LEU A 152 28.70 32.68 32.23
N PRO A 153 27.67 32.65 33.09
CA PRO A 153 26.36 32.10 32.74
C PRO A 153 25.70 32.87 31.59
N ALA A 154 25.74 34.21 31.60
CA ALA A 154 25.19 35.02 30.51
C ALA A 154 25.91 34.75 29.19
N ALA A 155 27.24 34.56 29.22
CA ALA A 155 28.02 34.22 28.04
C ALA A 155 27.67 32.82 27.52
N ALA A 156 27.53 31.84 28.41
CA ALA A 156 27.12 30.48 28.05
C ALA A 156 25.72 30.45 27.42
N VAL A 157 24.75 31.18 28.00
CA VAL A 157 23.39 31.30 27.44
C VAL A 157 23.42 31.97 26.08
N SER A 158 24.14 33.09 25.93
CA SER A 158 24.29 33.81 24.67
C SER A 158 24.87 32.92 23.56
N LEU A 159 25.98 32.23 23.84
CA LEU A 159 26.62 31.32 22.90
C LEU A 159 25.71 30.13 22.55
N GLY A 160 24.98 29.59 23.53
CA GLY A 160 23.99 28.53 23.31
C GLY A 160 22.87 28.96 22.38
N LEU A 161 22.33 30.17 22.57
CA LEU A 161 21.30 30.73 21.70
C LEU A 161 21.82 30.96 20.27
N ILE A 162 23.01 31.56 20.14
CA ILE A 162 23.64 31.80 18.83
C ILE A 162 23.91 30.48 18.11
N GLY A 163 24.52 29.51 18.79
CA GLY A 163 24.81 28.17 18.25
C GLY A 163 23.54 27.43 17.82
N GLY A 164 22.50 27.45 18.66
CA GLY A 164 21.19 26.89 18.33
C GLY A 164 20.55 27.55 17.11
N GLY A 165 20.64 28.88 17.01
CA GLY A 165 20.17 29.65 15.86
C GLY A 165 20.85 29.25 14.55
N PHE A 166 22.20 29.16 14.56
CA PHE A 166 22.95 28.68 13.40
C PHE A 166 22.64 27.22 13.04
N HIS A 167 22.47 26.34 14.04
CA HIS A 167 22.12 24.95 13.81
C HIS A 167 20.76 24.82 13.09
N ILE A 168 19.74 25.56 13.52
CA ILE A 168 18.42 25.57 12.87
C ILE A 168 18.51 26.18 11.47
N ARG A 169 19.28 27.26 11.27
CA ARG A 169 19.53 27.86 9.94
C ARG A 169 20.21 26.87 8.99
N GLY A 170 21.20 26.12 9.46
CA GLY A 170 21.87 25.07 8.70
C GLY A 170 20.88 24.03 8.18
N ARG A 171 19.96 23.57 9.05
CA ARG A 171 18.89 22.65 8.66
C ARG A 171 17.94 23.25 7.61
N LEU A 172 17.56 24.53 7.77
CA LEU A 172 16.72 25.22 6.78
C LEU A 172 17.40 25.36 5.42
N LYS A 173 18.72 25.58 5.40
CA LYS A 173 19.52 25.62 4.17
C LYS A 173 19.54 24.26 3.48
N ARG A 174 19.78 23.18 4.23
CA ARG A 174 19.74 21.80 3.70
C ARG A 174 18.36 21.42 3.17
N TYR A 175 17.30 21.75 3.91
CA TYR A 175 15.92 21.55 3.46
C TYR A 175 15.64 22.20 2.10
N ARG A 176 16.06 23.46 1.91
CA ARG A 176 15.92 24.13 0.61
C ARG A 176 16.70 23.42 -0.49
N ARG A 177 17.94 22.98 -0.21
CA ARG A 177 18.74 22.21 -1.18
C ARG A 177 18.07 20.89 -1.55
N TYR A 178 17.50 20.17 -0.59
CA TYR A 178 16.74 18.95 -0.87
C TYR A 178 15.54 19.24 -1.77
N LEU A 179 14.77 20.30 -1.51
CA LEU A 179 13.65 20.71 -2.38
C LEU A 179 14.11 21.11 -3.78
N THR A 180 15.24 21.81 -3.90
CA THR A 180 15.83 22.16 -5.20
C THR A 180 16.25 20.91 -5.96
N GLN A 181 16.83 19.91 -5.29
CA GLN A 181 17.22 18.65 -5.92
C GLN A 181 16.01 17.81 -6.36
N LEU A 182 14.91 17.87 -5.61
CA LEU A 182 13.69 17.15 -5.93
C LEU A 182 13.06 17.63 -7.25
N GLN A 183 13.20 18.91 -7.62
CA GLN A 183 12.70 19.48 -8.89
C GLN A 183 11.24 19.14 -9.23
N GLY A 184 10.38 18.96 -8.21
CA GLY A 184 8.98 18.58 -8.41
C GLY A 184 8.72 17.08 -8.58
N ARG A 185 9.76 16.23 -8.49
CA ARG A 185 9.61 14.78 -8.35
C ARG A 185 9.06 14.43 -6.97
N SER A 186 8.22 13.40 -6.93
CA SER A 186 7.60 12.92 -5.69
C SER A 186 8.45 11.89 -4.92
N PHE A 187 9.60 11.49 -5.47
CA PHE A 187 10.60 10.64 -4.80
C PHE A 187 12.02 11.02 -5.25
N CYS A 188 13.02 10.70 -4.43
CA CYS A 188 14.44 10.91 -4.74
C CYS A 188 15.34 10.01 -3.88
N SER A 189 16.46 9.56 -4.44
CA SER A 189 17.42 8.75 -3.70
C SER A 189 18.17 9.57 -2.64
N VAL A 190 18.45 8.95 -1.50
CA VAL A 190 19.26 9.53 -0.43
C VAL A 190 20.68 9.83 -0.91
N LYS A 191 21.24 8.99 -1.81
CA LYS A 191 22.56 9.23 -2.41
C LYS A 191 22.59 10.53 -3.21
N GLU A 192 21.56 10.79 -4.00
CA GLU A 192 21.43 12.03 -4.77
C GLU A 192 21.28 13.25 -3.86
N LEU A 193 20.45 13.13 -2.81
CA LEU A 193 20.31 14.19 -1.81
C LEU A 193 21.62 14.46 -1.07
N ALA A 194 22.37 13.42 -0.69
CA ALA A 194 23.68 13.50 -0.05
C ALA A 194 24.70 14.27 -0.90
N SER A 195 24.80 13.92 -2.18
CA SER A 195 25.67 14.63 -3.13
C SER A 195 25.31 16.12 -3.27
N SER A 196 24.01 16.46 -3.24
CA SER A 196 23.57 17.87 -3.37
C SER A 196 23.93 18.76 -2.17
N VAL A 197 24.10 18.18 -0.99
CA VAL A 197 24.46 18.92 0.23
C VAL A 197 25.91 18.75 0.66
N GLY A 198 26.64 17.80 0.06
CA GLY A 198 28.03 17.50 0.43
C GLY A 198 28.15 16.75 1.76
N GLU A 199 27.16 15.92 2.10
CA GLU A 199 27.10 15.20 3.37
C GLU A 199 27.09 13.67 3.13
N SER A 200 27.34 12.88 4.17
CA SER A 200 27.24 11.43 4.06
C SER A 200 25.78 10.96 3.95
N PRO A 201 25.49 9.83 3.26
CA PRO A 201 24.15 9.26 3.19
C PRO A 201 23.54 9.01 4.57
N GLN A 202 24.34 8.52 5.53
CA GLN A 202 23.90 8.28 6.90
C GLN A 202 23.46 9.56 7.62
N PHE A 203 24.19 10.66 7.40
CA PHE A 203 23.80 11.97 7.93
C PHE A 203 22.47 12.42 7.32
N VAL A 204 22.33 12.31 5.99
CA VAL A 204 21.09 12.70 5.29
C VAL A 204 19.90 11.88 5.77
N VAL A 205 20.03 10.57 5.97
CA VAL A 205 18.94 9.74 6.55
C VAL A 205 18.51 10.24 7.94
N LYS A 206 19.47 10.60 8.81
CA LYS A 206 19.17 11.14 10.15
C LYS A 206 18.48 12.51 10.03
N ASP A 207 18.97 13.37 9.15
CA ASP A 207 18.43 14.72 8.94
C ASP A 207 17.01 14.66 8.34
N LEU A 208 16.78 13.80 7.34
CA LEU A 208 15.46 13.55 6.74
C LEU A 208 14.46 13.01 7.76
N ARG A 209 14.82 12.00 8.56
CA ARG A 209 13.96 11.51 9.65
C ARG A 209 13.58 12.62 10.62
N LYS A 210 14.54 13.49 10.98
CA LYS A 210 14.27 14.65 11.84
C LYS A 210 13.34 15.66 11.15
N MET A 211 13.54 15.93 9.87
CA MET A 211 12.69 16.84 9.09
C MET A 211 11.27 16.31 8.89
N ILE A 212 11.08 15.01 8.69
CA ILE A 212 9.77 14.34 8.65
C ILE A 212 9.07 14.51 10.00
N ARG A 213 9.74 14.16 11.11
CA ARG A 213 9.19 14.30 12.47
C ARG A 213 8.80 15.75 12.81
N LEU A 214 9.55 16.72 12.31
CA LEU A 214 9.27 18.15 12.51
C LEU A 214 8.22 18.72 11.54
N GLY A 215 7.58 17.87 10.73
CA GLY A 215 6.54 18.28 9.77
C GLY A 215 7.08 19.12 8.60
N MET A 216 8.38 19.07 8.32
CA MET A 216 8.96 19.73 7.14
C MET A 216 8.67 18.92 5.86
N PHE A 217 8.51 17.60 6.00
CA PHE A 217 7.98 16.69 4.99
C PHE A 217 6.76 15.97 5.60
N PRO A 218 5.55 16.57 5.57
CA PRO A 218 4.40 16.07 6.32
C PRO A 218 3.95 14.65 5.95
N GLN A 219 4.07 14.28 4.67
CA GLN A 219 3.78 12.94 4.15
C GLN A 219 5.07 12.22 3.68
N GLY A 220 6.21 12.66 4.20
CA GLY A 220 7.50 12.11 3.83
C GLY A 220 7.72 10.72 4.43
N HIS A 221 8.03 9.75 3.58
CA HIS A 221 8.39 8.39 3.95
C HIS A 221 9.81 8.07 3.48
N LEU A 222 10.51 7.22 4.22
CA LEU A 222 11.74 6.58 3.78
C LEU A 222 11.45 5.09 3.61
N ASP A 223 12.03 4.48 2.59
CA ASP A 223 12.04 3.03 2.40
C ASP A 223 12.77 2.31 3.55
N ASP A 224 12.54 1.00 3.68
CA ASP A 224 13.10 0.18 4.75
C ASP A 224 14.64 0.17 4.73
N GLU A 225 15.22 0.21 3.52
CA GLU A 225 16.67 0.25 3.29
C GLU A 225 17.26 1.65 3.48
N LYS A 226 16.42 2.68 3.67
CA LYS A 226 16.79 4.09 3.85
C LYS A 226 17.59 4.64 2.66
N THR A 227 17.27 4.18 1.46
CA THR A 227 17.89 4.58 0.19
C THR A 227 17.08 5.60 -0.59
N CYS A 228 15.79 5.77 -0.30
CA CYS A 228 14.86 6.58 -1.09
C CYS A 228 13.87 7.35 -0.20
N LEU A 229 13.80 8.67 -0.41
CA LEU A 229 12.80 9.55 0.17
C LEU A 229 11.59 9.65 -0.77
N MET A 230 10.39 9.45 -0.24
CA MET A 230 9.11 9.57 -0.95
C MET A 230 8.28 10.64 -0.25
N LEU A 231 7.73 11.60 -0.98
CA LEU A 231 7.13 12.79 -0.38
C LEU A 231 5.62 12.69 -0.13
N THR A 232 4.97 11.65 -0.64
CA THR A 232 3.53 11.41 -0.47
C THR A 232 3.26 9.96 -0.11
N SER A 233 2.18 9.72 0.64
CA SER A 233 1.74 8.38 1.00
C SER A 233 1.32 7.56 -0.22
N GLU A 234 0.84 8.21 -1.28
CA GLU A 234 0.48 7.56 -2.55
C GLU A 234 1.71 6.94 -3.23
N VAL A 235 2.82 7.69 -3.31
CA VAL A 235 4.07 7.20 -3.90
C VAL A 235 4.70 6.11 -3.04
N TYR A 236 4.60 6.25 -1.72
CA TYR A 236 5.03 5.20 -0.80
C TYR A 236 4.22 3.90 -0.99
N GLY A 237 2.89 4.01 -1.15
CA GLY A 237 2.04 2.85 -1.46
C GLY A 237 2.37 2.20 -2.80
N GLN A 238 2.65 3.00 -3.84
CA GLN A 238 3.12 2.48 -5.13
C GLN A 238 4.46 1.74 -5.00
N TYR A 239 5.39 2.28 -4.22
CA TYR A 239 6.66 1.62 -3.92
C TYR A 239 6.46 0.28 -3.21
N LEU A 240 5.58 0.21 -2.20
CA LEU A 240 5.30 -1.04 -1.48
C LEU A 240 4.72 -2.11 -2.41
N ARG A 241 3.76 -1.74 -3.27
CA ARG A 241 3.18 -2.66 -4.27
C ARG A 241 4.23 -3.16 -5.26
N ALA A 242 5.11 -2.27 -5.74
CA ALA A 242 6.19 -2.63 -6.66
C ALA A 242 7.25 -3.53 -5.99
N LYS A 243 7.55 -3.30 -4.71
CA LYS A 243 8.45 -4.13 -3.91
C LYS A 243 7.86 -5.53 -3.68
N GLU A 244 6.57 -5.59 -3.38
CA GLU A 244 5.84 -6.84 -3.19
C GLU A 244 5.76 -7.65 -4.49
N SER A 245 5.41 -7.03 -5.62
CA SER A 245 5.39 -7.72 -6.92
C SER A 245 6.77 -8.14 -7.41
N ALA A 246 7.83 -7.39 -7.09
CA ALA A 246 9.21 -7.82 -7.35
C ALA A 246 9.58 -9.04 -6.50
N LYS A 247 9.18 -9.07 -5.22
CA LYS A 247 9.39 -10.22 -4.35
C LYS A 247 8.64 -11.46 -4.85
N TYR A 248 7.39 -11.30 -5.30
CA TYR A 248 6.63 -12.40 -5.91
C TYR A 248 7.30 -12.93 -7.17
N ARG A 249 7.75 -12.05 -8.08
CA ARG A 249 8.52 -12.45 -9.26
C ARG A 249 9.84 -13.14 -8.91
N GLU A 250 10.54 -12.71 -7.86
CA GLU A 250 11.76 -13.39 -7.42
C GLU A 250 11.46 -14.78 -6.85
N LEU A 251 10.34 -14.96 -6.16
CA LEU A 251 9.88 -16.26 -5.68
C LEU A 251 9.45 -17.17 -6.83
N GLU A 252 8.74 -16.64 -7.83
CA GLU A 252 8.39 -17.33 -9.07
C GLU A 252 9.63 -17.69 -9.88
N GLU A 253 10.56 -16.76 -10.10
CA GLU A 253 11.81 -17.04 -10.82
C GLU A 253 12.70 -18.03 -10.07
N LYS A 254 12.68 -18.06 -8.73
CA LYS A 254 13.37 -19.10 -7.94
C LYS A 254 12.66 -20.44 -8.03
N ALA A 255 11.33 -20.46 -8.03
CA ALA A 255 10.54 -21.67 -8.26
C ALA A 255 10.74 -22.21 -9.69
N VAL A 256 10.86 -21.33 -10.69
CA VAL A 256 11.11 -21.70 -12.09
C VAL A 256 12.58 -22.05 -12.33
N ARG A 257 13.54 -21.41 -11.63
CA ARG A 257 14.97 -21.78 -11.69
C ARG A 257 15.29 -23.07 -10.94
N SER A 258 14.47 -23.50 -9.98
CA SER A 258 14.58 -24.87 -9.45
C SER A 258 14.12 -25.93 -10.47
N ASP A 259 13.46 -25.54 -11.56
CA ASP A 259 12.88 -26.47 -12.55
C ASP A 259 13.72 -26.64 -13.84
N VAL A 260 14.89 -26.00 -14.01
CA VAL A 260 15.68 -26.01 -15.28
C VAL A 260 17.19 -25.97 -14.92
N VAL A 261 18.08 -27.00 -14.97
CA VAL A 261 18.54 -28.03 -15.95
C VAL A 261 19.60 -28.96 -15.22
N PRO A 262 20.12 -30.14 -15.68
CA PRO A 262 19.72 -31.18 -16.67
C PRO A 262 19.59 -32.62 -16.10
N GLU A 263 18.75 -33.42 -16.76
CA GLU A 263 19.03 -34.78 -17.28
C GLU A 263 20.23 -35.58 -16.70
N ALA A 264 20.10 -36.07 -15.47
CA ALA A 264 20.63 -37.34 -14.97
C ALA A 264 20.01 -37.54 -13.58
N GLU A 265 19.62 -38.79 -13.23
CA GLU A 265 19.00 -39.20 -11.95
C GLU A 265 17.46 -39.35 -11.99
N GLU A 266 17.01 -40.27 -12.84
CA GLU A 266 15.67 -40.88 -12.88
C GLU A 266 15.34 -41.80 -11.68
N GLU A 267 15.81 -41.55 -10.44
CA GLU A 267 15.55 -42.50 -9.34
C GLU A 267 15.08 -41.92 -8.00
N THR A 268 15.00 -40.60 -7.80
CA THR A 268 14.72 -40.02 -6.45
C THR A 268 13.50 -39.08 -6.34
N LYS A 269 12.69 -38.89 -7.39
CA LYS A 269 11.52 -37.97 -7.40
C LYS A 269 10.16 -38.63 -7.08
N LYS A 270 9.99 -39.20 -5.89
CA LYS A 270 8.64 -39.54 -5.37
C LYS A 270 8.27 -38.88 -4.03
N SER A 271 9.15 -38.09 -3.41
CA SER A 271 8.97 -37.66 -2.01
C SER A 271 8.71 -36.16 -1.76
N GLU A 272 8.98 -35.26 -2.71
CA GLU A 272 8.84 -33.81 -2.50
C GLU A 272 7.46 -33.20 -2.87
N PRO A 273 6.85 -33.47 -4.05
CA PRO A 273 5.53 -32.91 -4.37
C PRO A 273 4.41 -33.44 -3.45
N ALA A 274 4.58 -34.65 -2.91
CA ALA A 274 3.66 -35.25 -1.95
C ALA A 274 3.65 -34.50 -0.60
N LYS A 275 4.81 -33.99 -0.16
CA LYS A 275 4.92 -33.24 1.10
C LYS A 275 4.29 -31.86 1.00
N GLU A 276 4.46 -31.16 -0.11
CA GLU A 276 3.84 -29.85 -0.32
C GLU A 276 2.31 -29.96 -0.33
N LEU A 277 1.77 -30.96 -1.03
CA LEU A 277 0.33 -31.25 -1.00
C LEU A 277 -0.15 -31.55 0.41
N GLU A 278 0.56 -32.42 1.14
CA GLU A 278 0.19 -32.78 2.51
C GLU A 278 0.14 -31.55 3.43
N THR A 279 1.14 -30.67 3.36
CA THR A 279 1.14 -29.42 4.15
C THR A 279 -0.02 -28.50 3.79
N ALA A 280 -0.33 -28.32 2.51
CA ALA A 280 -1.43 -27.48 2.08
C ALA A 280 -2.80 -28.03 2.54
N ILE A 281 -3.00 -29.35 2.48
CA ILE A 281 -4.23 -29.99 2.97
C ILE A 281 -4.34 -29.84 4.49
N GLN A 282 -3.23 -30.00 5.24
CA GLN A 282 -3.24 -29.79 6.69
C GLN A 282 -3.58 -28.35 7.07
N GLU A 283 -3.01 -27.35 6.39
CA GLU A 283 -3.35 -25.94 6.59
C GLU A 283 -4.82 -25.65 6.24
N GLY A 284 -5.31 -26.21 5.13
CA GLY A 284 -6.71 -26.09 4.72
C GLY A 284 -7.68 -26.65 5.75
N GLN A 285 -7.38 -27.83 6.30
CA GLN A 285 -8.17 -28.44 7.38
C GLN A 285 -8.21 -27.58 8.65
N GLU A 286 -7.09 -26.92 8.99
CA GLU A 286 -7.06 -26.01 10.13
C GLU A 286 -7.96 -24.78 9.90
N TYR A 287 -7.96 -24.20 8.69
CA TYR A 287 -8.89 -23.11 8.38
C TYR A 287 -10.36 -23.54 8.45
N ILE A 288 -10.71 -24.70 7.89
CA ILE A 288 -12.05 -25.27 7.96
C ILE A 288 -12.48 -25.44 9.42
N ARG A 289 -11.59 -25.98 10.26
CA ARG A 289 -11.83 -26.14 11.70
C ARG A 289 -12.09 -24.79 12.38
N GLN A 290 -11.30 -23.76 12.09
CA GLN A 290 -11.48 -22.45 12.70
C GLN A 290 -12.78 -21.76 12.24
N ILE A 291 -13.19 -21.92 10.98
CA ILE A 291 -14.48 -21.43 10.49
C ILE A 291 -15.62 -22.10 11.25
N ARG A 292 -15.57 -23.44 11.41
CA ARG A 292 -16.58 -24.18 12.17
C ARG A 292 -16.65 -23.74 13.63
N LEU A 293 -15.50 -23.63 14.30
CA LEU A 293 -15.45 -23.15 15.69
C LEU A 293 -15.97 -21.72 15.85
N ALA A 294 -15.76 -20.86 14.85
CA ALA A 294 -16.32 -19.52 14.85
C ALA A 294 -17.84 -19.54 14.65
N ASN A 295 -18.34 -20.40 13.75
CA ASN A 295 -19.76 -20.61 13.51
C ASN A 295 -20.50 -21.11 14.76
N ASP A 296 -19.93 -22.07 15.48
CA ASP A 296 -20.50 -22.63 16.72
C ASP A 296 -20.69 -21.57 17.83
N ARG A 297 -19.93 -20.48 17.77
CA ARG A 297 -20.00 -19.36 18.72
C ARG A 297 -21.02 -18.29 18.33
N ILE A 298 -21.64 -18.39 17.15
CA ILE A 298 -22.61 -17.43 16.65
C ILE A 298 -24.03 -17.99 16.85
N PRO A 299 -24.88 -17.38 17.70
CA PRO A 299 -26.26 -17.77 17.91
C PRO A 299 -27.21 -17.32 16.77
N GLY A 300 -26.79 -16.36 15.93
CA GLY A 300 -27.61 -15.80 14.86
C GLY A 300 -27.73 -16.74 13.62
N PRO A 301 -28.95 -17.13 13.20
CA PRO A 301 -29.14 -18.14 12.15
C PRO A 301 -28.65 -17.69 10.77
N VAL A 302 -28.78 -16.40 10.44
CA VAL A 302 -28.44 -15.87 9.11
C VAL A 302 -26.94 -15.96 8.83
N VAL A 303 -26.11 -15.48 9.75
CA VAL A 303 -24.65 -15.57 9.60
C VAL A 303 -24.18 -17.00 9.73
N SER A 304 -24.82 -17.80 10.59
CA SER A 304 -24.48 -19.22 10.71
C SER A 304 -24.69 -20.00 9.42
N GLU A 305 -25.77 -19.74 8.69
CA GLU A 305 -26.02 -20.32 7.36
C GLU A 305 -24.93 -19.92 6.35
N LYS A 306 -24.53 -18.63 6.35
CA LYS A 306 -23.46 -18.13 5.47
C LYS A 306 -22.11 -18.77 5.78
N LEU A 307 -21.78 -19.00 7.05
CA LEU A 307 -20.54 -19.68 7.45
C LEU A 307 -20.59 -21.17 7.15
N THR A 308 -21.75 -21.80 7.28
CA THR A 308 -21.95 -23.20 6.87
C THR A 308 -21.70 -23.36 5.37
N ARG A 309 -22.21 -22.43 4.55
CA ARG A 309 -21.92 -22.39 3.12
C ARG A 309 -20.43 -22.16 2.83
N LEU A 310 -19.80 -21.24 3.56
CA LEU A 310 -18.38 -20.94 3.43
C LEU A 310 -17.53 -22.18 3.73
N GLU A 311 -17.80 -22.84 4.86
CA GLU A 311 -17.14 -24.08 5.26
C GLU A 311 -17.29 -25.15 4.19
N HIS A 312 -18.50 -25.31 3.64
CA HIS A 312 -18.78 -26.29 2.58
C HIS A 312 -17.94 -26.03 1.33
N ILE A 313 -17.91 -24.78 0.84
CA ILE A 313 -17.15 -24.41 -0.37
C ILE A 313 -15.65 -24.61 -0.15
N VAL A 314 -15.11 -24.14 0.98
CA VAL A 314 -13.69 -24.30 1.30
C VAL A 314 -13.32 -25.78 1.39
N THR A 315 -14.17 -26.61 2.01
CA THR A 315 -13.99 -28.06 2.06
C THR A 315 -13.93 -28.65 0.65
N LYS A 316 -14.86 -28.27 -0.24
CA LYS A 316 -14.88 -28.77 -1.62
C LYS A 316 -13.63 -28.37 -2.42
N ILE A 317 -13.11 -27.16 -2.22
CA ILE A 317 -11.86 -26.71 -2.86
C ILE A 317 -10.69 -27.62 -2.45
N PHE A 318 -10.50 -27.86 -1.14
CA PHE A 318 -9.42 -28.71 -0.67
C PHE A 318 -9.61 -30.19 -1.01
N ASP A 319 -10.85 -30.71 -0.94
CA ASP A 319 -11.17 -32.08 -1.38
C ASP A 319 -10.83 -32.29 -2.86
N TYR A 320 -11.08 -31.27 -3.69
CA TYR A 320 -10.77 -31.33 -5.11
C TYR A 320 -9.26 -31.29 -5.35
N VAL A 321 -8.53 -30.35 -4.73
CA VAL A 321 -7.07 -30.27 -4.84
C VAL A 321 -6.37 -31.51 -4.26
N GLN A 322 -6.94 -32.15 -3.24
CA GLN A 322 -6.42 -33.41 -2.72
C GLN A 322 -6.49 -34.55 -3.76
N LYS A 323 -7.53 -34.56 -4.60
CA LYS A 323 -7.69 -35.51 -5.70
C LYS A 323 -6.93 -35.11 -6.97
N HIS A 324 -6.67 -33.81 -7.11
CA HIS A 324 -6.03 -33.17 -8.26
C HIS A 324 -4.83 -32.33 -7.80
N PRO A 325 -3.69 -32.95 -7.40
CA PRO A 325 -2.54 -32.24 -6.86
C PRO A 325 -1.97 -31.15 -7.79
N GLU A 326 -2.16 -31.30 -9.10
CA GLU A 326 -1.79 -30.32 -10.13
C GLU A 326 -2.47 -28.96 -9.94
N LYS A 327 -3.66 -28.95 -9.32
CA LYS A 327 -4.43 -27.73 -9.01
C LYS A 327 -3.96 -27.00 -7.75
N LEU A 328 -2.95 -27.53 -7.05
CA LEU A 328 -2.40 -26.89 -5.85
C LEU A 328 -1.83 -25.50 -6.15
N ALA A 329 -1.23 -25.31 -7.32
CA ALA A 329 -0.70 -24.01 -7.75
C ALA A 329 -1.81 -22.95 -7.86
N ASP A 330 -2.97 -23.35 -8.40
CA ASP A 330 -4.12 -22.47 -8.68
C ASP A 330 -4.73 -21.88 -7.40
N ILE A 331 -4.62 -22.60 -6.27
CA ILE A 331 -5.18 -22.16 -4.98
C ILE A 331 -4.15 -21.47 -4.05
N ARG A 332 -2.90 -21.25 -4.46
CA ARG A 332 -1.86 -20.64 -3.59
C ARG A 332 -2.26 -19.26 -3.06
N LYS A 333 -2.85 -18.39 -3.90
CA LYS A 333 -3.31 -17.06 -3.49
C LYS A 333 -4.54 -17.14 -2.56
N PHE A 334 -5.39 -18.13 -2.79
CA PHE A 334 -6.52 -18.44 -1.93
C PHE A 334 -6.06 -18.80 -0.51
N MET A 335 -5.07 -19.69 -0.38
CA MET A 335 -4.53 -20.09 0.92
C MET A 335 -3.74 -18.98 1.64
N SER A 336 -2.89 -18.25 0.92
CA SER A 336 -1.97 -17.29 1.54
C SER A 336 -2.58 -15.93 1.86
N TYR A 337 -3.72 -15.58 1.25
CA TYR A 337 -4.27 -14.23 1.36
C TYR A 337 -5.79 -14.19 1.59
N TYR A 338 -6.58 -14.88 0.76
CA TYR A 338 -8.05 -14.75 0.82
C TYR A 338 -8.66 -15.49 2.01
N LEU A 339 -8.25 -16.73 2.25
CA LEU A 339 -8.77 -17.55 3.34
C LEU A 339 -8.41 -17.00 4.74
N PRO A 340 -7.15 -16.55 5.01
CA PRO A 340 -6.80 -15.92 6.28
C PRO A 340 -7.55 -14.60 6.52
N THR A 341 -7.78 -13.81 5.46
CA THR A 341 -8.51 -12.54 5.57
C THR A 341 -9.99 -12.77 5.86
N THR A 342 -10.59 -13.76 5.21
CA THR A 342 -11.97 -14.18 5.48
C THR A 342 -12.12 -14.61 6.93
N LEU A 343 -11.21 -15.45 7.42
CA LEU A 343 -11.25 -15.91 8.80
C LEU A 343 -11.16 -14.75 9.81
N LYS A 344 -10.35 -13.72 9.55
CA LYS A 344 -10.29 -12.51 10.39
C LYS A 344 -11.63 -11.77 10.45
N LEU A 345 -12.36 -11.67 9.33
CA LEU A 345 -13.69 -11.05 9.31
C LEU A 345 -14.70 -11.85 10.13
N VAL A 346 -14.67 -13.18 10.01
CA VAL A 346 -15.52 -14.08 10.80
C VAL A 346 -15.22 -13.94 12.29
N GLN A 347 -13.94 -13.93 12.68
CA GLN A 347 -13.53 -13.74 14.07
C GLN A 347 -13.98 -12.38 14.63
N ALA A 348 -13.83 -11.30 13.86
CA ALA A 348 -14.32 -9.97 14.24
C ALA A 348 -15.84 -9.96 14.45
N TYR A 349 -16.62 -10.67 13.61
CA TYR A 349 -18.05 -10.82 13.82
C TYR A 349 -18.36 -11.53 15.15
N CYS A 350 -17.69 -12.64 15.45
CA CYS A 350 -17.87 -13.36 16.72
C CYS A 350 -17.56 -12.49 17.94
N GLU A 351 -16.51 -11.65 17.86
CA GLU A 351 -16.15 -10.71 18.92
C GLU A 351 -17.23 -9.64 19.15
N PHE A 352 -17.77 -9.08 18.07
CA PHE A 352 -18.85 -8.10 18.12
C PHE A 352 -20.17 -8.70 18.64
N ASP A 353 -20.43 -9.97 18.33
CA ASP A 353 -21.64 -10.66 18.76
C ASP A 353 -21.63 -11.02 20.26
N GLN A 354 -20.46 -11.22 20.85
CA GLN A 354 -20.30 -11.50 22.29
C GLN A 354 -20.45 -10.26 23.20
N GLN A 355 -20.48 -9.05 22.63
CA GLN A 355 -20.59 -7.82 23.42
C GLN A 355 -22.03 -7.59 23.88
N SER A 356 -22.23 -7.43 25.21
CA SER A 356 -23.54 -7.33 25.86
C SER A 356 -24.27 -6.00 25.60
N VAL A 357 -23.56 -4.98 25.08
CA VAL A 357 -24.10 -3.65 24.80
C VAL A 357 -23.81 -3.32 23.33
N ALA A 358 -24.76 -3.65 22.46
CA ALA A 358 -24.66 -3.36 21.03
C ALA A 358 -24.98 -1.88 20.76
N GLY A 359 -23.94 -1.05 20.62
CA GLY A 359 -24.10 0.30 20.05
C GLY A 359 -24.41 0.24 18.55
N GLU A 360 -25.00 1.30 18.01
CA GLU A 360 -25.40 1.41 16.58
C GLU A 360 -24.25 1.09 15.61
N ASN A 361 -23.02 1.45 15.99
CA ASN A 361 -21.78 1.17 15.28
C ASN A 361 -21.44 -0.33 15.18
N VAL A 362 -21.63 -1.08 16.28
CA VAL A 362 -21.35 -2.53 16.32
C VAL A 362 -22.38 -3.27 15.46
N ALA A 363 -23.64 -2.85 15.53
CA ALA A 363 -24.69 -3.39 14.67
C ALA A 363 -24.41 -3.13 13.17
N ALA A 364 -23.94 -1.93 12.82
CA ALA A 364 -23.56 -1.59 11.45
C ALA A 364 -22.38 -2.43 10.94
N ALA A 365 -21.32 -2.58 11.75
CA ALA A 365 -20.16 -3.39 11.39
C ALA A 365 -20.50 -4.89 11.23
N LYS A 366 -21.33 -5.44 12.12
CA LYS A 366 -21.84 -6.81 11.99
C LYS A 366 -22.60 -7.00 10.68
N LYS A 367 -23.48 -6.06 10.34
CA LYS A 367 -24.23 -6.09 9.08
C LYS A 367 -23.31 -6.01 7.86
N GLU A 368 -22.29 -5.16 7.90
CA GLU A 368 -21.31 -5.06 6.80
C GLU A 368 -20.51 -6.35 6.61
N ILE A 369 -20.11 -7.00 7.70
CA ILE A 369 -19.45 -8.31 7.63
C ILE A 369 -20.43 -9.36 7.06
N GLU A 370 -21.69 -9.37 7.52
CA GLU A 370 -22.73 -10.27 7.02
C GLU A 370 -22.97 -10.11 5.51
N ASP A 371 -23.03 -8.88 4.99
CA ASP A 371 -23.16 -8.59 3.56
C ASP A 371 -21.90 -9.02 2.78
N THR A 372 -20.73 -8.84 3.39
CA THR A 372 -19.44 -9.22 2.79
C THR A 372 -19.31 -10.74 2.68
N LEU A 373 -19.83 -11.51 3.64
CA LEU A 373 -19.82 -12.97 3.61
C LEU A 373 -20.56 -13.56 2.40
N ASP A 374 -21.64 -12.93 1.93
CA ASP A 374 -22.32 -13.37 0.69
C ASP A 374 -21.41 -13.20 -0.53
N THR A 375 -20.69 -12.09 -0.59
CA THR A 375 -19.74 -11.80 -1.65
C THR A 375 -18.59 -12.80 -1.64
N ILE A 376 -18.06 -13.11 -0.45
CA ILE A 376 -16.99 -14.10 -0.26
C ILE A 376 -17.46 -15.49 -0.68
N ASN A 377 -18.65 -15.91 -0.23
CA ASN A 377 -19.23 -17.20 -0.62
C ASN A 377 -19.37 -17.33 -2.14
N THR A 378 -19.81 -16.26 -2.81
CA THR A 378 -19.94 -16.25 -4.27
C THR A 378 -18.57 -16.33 -4.94
N ALA A 379 -17.58 -15.56 -4.48
CA ALA A 379 -16.23 -15.59 -5.04
C ALA A 379 -15.54 -16.95 -4.87
N PHE A 380 -15.70 -17.59 -3.71
CA PHE A 380 -15.10 -18.90 -3.47
C PHE A 380 -15.84 -20.00 -4.23
N ALA A 381 -17.15 -19.88 -4.44
CA ALA A 381 -17.89 -20.79 -5.33
C ALA A 381 -17.38 -20.69 -6.77
N ASN A 382 -17.17 -19.47 -7.28
CA ASN A 382 -16.61 -19.28 -8.62
C ASN A 382 -15.17 -19.82 -8.74
N LEU A 383 -14.36 -19.69 -7.68
CA LEU A 383 -13.04 -20.31 -7.63
C LEU A 383 -13.16 -21.83 -7.72
N LEU A 384 -14.04 -22.44 -6.94
CA LEU A 384 -14.30 -23.88 -7.00
C LEU A 384 -14.72 -24.31 -8.42
N ASP A 385 -15.66 -23.58 -9.03
CA ASP A 385 -16.11 -23.86 -10.40
C ASP A 385 -14.95 -23.78 -11.41
N SER A 386 -14.05 -22.80 -11.28
CA SER A 386 -12.88 -22.68 -12.15
C SER A 386 -11.89 -23.85 -12.04
N LEU A 387 -11.83 -24.52 -10.88
CA LEU A 387 -10.99 -25.71 -10.72
C LEU A 387 -11.54 -26.90 -11.53
N PHE A 388 -12.85 -26.92 -11.81
CA PHE A 388 -13.50 -27.96 -12.61
C PHE A 388 -13.44 -27.72 -14.13
N GLU A 389 -13.01 -26.54 -14.59
CA GLU A 389 -13.13 -26.14 -16.01
C GLU A 389 -12.40 -27.10 -16.96
N ASP A 390 -11.19 -27.54 -16.61
CA ASP A 390 -10.42 -28.53 -17.39
C ASP A 390 -11.17 -29.87 -17.47
N ALA A 391 -11.70 -30.35 -16.34
CA ALA A 391 -12.45 -31.60 -16.29
C ALA A 391 -13.76 -31.53 -17.10
N VAL A 392 -14.42 -30.36 -17.14
CA VAL A 392 -15.62 -30.13 -17.95
C VAL A 392 -15.29 -30.12 -19.45
N MET A 393 -14.15 -29.54 -19.83
CA MET A 393 -13.68 -29.51 -21.21
C MET A 393 -13.33 -30.91 -21.72
N ASP A 394 -12.64 -31.70 -20.90
CA ASP A 394 -12.29 -33.09 -21.22
C ASP A 394 -13.55 -33.93 -21.42
N VAL A 395 -14.51 -33.86 -20.49
CA VAL A 395 -15.80 -34.57 -20.61
C VAL A 395 -16.58 -34.11 -21.85
N SER A 396 -16.58 -32.83 -22.18
CA SER A 396 -17.27 -32.31 -23.38
C SER A 396 -16.62 -32.82 -24.67
N THR A 397 -15.30 -32.95 -24.67
CA THR A 397 -14.54 -33.52 -25.78
C THR A 397 -14.83 -35.01 -25.92
N ASP A 398 -14.82 -35.75 -24.81
CA ASP A 398 -15.15 -37.18 -24.79
C ASP A 398 -16.58 -37.45 -25.26
N ILE A 399 -17.56 -36.63 -24.83
CA ILE A 399 -18.94 -36.69 -25.32
C ILE A 399 -18.98 -36.46 -26.83
N SER A 400 -18.29 -35.43 -27.33
CA SER A 400 -18.27 -35.10 -28.76
C SER A 400 -17.63 -36.23 -29.60
N VAL A 401 -16.58 -36.85 -29.08
CA VAL A 401 -15.90 -38.00 -29.69
C VAL A 401 -16.84 -39.21 -29.70
N LEU A 402 -17.49 -39.50 -28.57
CA LEU A 402 -18.44 -40.61 -28.44
C LEU A 402 -19.65 -40.41 -29.36
N GLU A 403 -20.23 -39.20 -29.43
CA GLU A 403 -21.30 -38.86 -30.38
C GLU A 403 -20.85 -39.06 -31.84
N THR A 404 -19.61 -38.67 -32.16
CA THR A 404 -19.05 -38.86 -33.50
C THR A 404 -18.86 -40.34 -33.83
N MET A 405 -18.37 -41.16 -32.90
CA MET A 405 -18.23 -42.61 -33.06
C MET A 405 -19.60 -43.29 -33.23
N LEU A 406 -20.57 -43.00 -32.36
CA LEU A 406 -21.93 -43.54 -32.47
C LEU A 406 -22.60 -43.13 -33.78
N LYS A 407 -22.30 -41.94 -34.30
CA LYS A 407 -22.78 -41.49 -35.62
C LYS A 407 -22.12 -42.21 -36.78
N GLN A 408 -20.82 -42.51 -36.69
CA GLN A 408 -20.11 -43.31 -37.69
C GLN A 408 -20.58 -44.77 -37.71
N GLU A 409 -20.95 -45.31 -36.56
CA GLU A 409 -21.47 -46.68 -36.42
C GLU A 409 -22.98 -46.81 -36.72
N GLY A 410 -23.66 -45.70 -37.05
CA GLY A 410 -25.10 -45.68 -37.35
C GLY A 410 -25.99 -45.93 -36.14
N LEU A 411 -25.45 -45.79 -34.93
CA LEU A 411 -26.12 -46.02 -33.65
C LEU A 411 -26.77 -44.76 -33.08
N THR A 412 -26.53 -43.58 -33.67
CA THR A 412 -27.32 -42.36 -33.39
C THR A 412 -28.58 -42.39 -34.25
N GLY A 413 -29.64 -42.97 -33.70
CA GLY A 413 -30.94 -43.05 -34.35
C GLY A 413 -31.50 -41.67 -34.67
N SER A 414 -31.84 -41.47 -35.94
CA SER A 414 -32.70 -40.39 -36.41
C SER A 414 -34.14 -40.66 -35.95
N ASP A 415 -34.44 -40.51 -34.66
CA ASP A 415 -35.81 -40.60 -34.10
C ASP A 415 -35.95 -39.82 -32.77
N PHE A 416 -35.46 -38.58 -32.70
CA PHE A 416 -35.77 -37.65 -31.60
C PHE A 416 -36.59 -36.42 -32.04
N ASN A 417 -37.31 -36.53 -33.17
CA ASN A 417 -38.34 -35.56 -33.54
C ASN A 417 -39.70 -36.27 -33.67
N SER A 418 -40.44 -36.33 -32.58
CA SER A 418 -41.90 -36.26 -32.53
C SER A 418 -42.36 -35.78 -31.16
#